data_AF-A0A2G8REH2-F1
#
_entry.id   AF-A0A2G8REH2-F1
#
_cell.length_a   1.000
_cell.length_b   1.000
_cell.length_c   1.000
_cell.angle_alpha   90.00
_cell.angle_beta   90.00
_cell.angle_gamma   90.00
#
_symmetry.space_group_name_H-M   'P 1'
#
loop_
_entity.id
_entity.type
_entity.pdbx_description
1 polymer ?
#
loop_
_entity_poly.entity_id
_entity_poly.type
_entity_poly.pdbx_seq_one_letter_code
_entity_poly.pdbx_strand_id
1 'polypeptide(L)'
;MTEAELINLLAPIRIPARYADFRLQDALLALSLGLIAGLIIARLNSVLTQRRLRPIEEVQAQIAHLSRQAPDERLVGLAELLTRYAPEQVSQLNVDAALYDPAQQIAPEPIEAAIRSAAKGRIA
;
A
#
# COMPACT_ATOMS: atom_id res chain seq x y z
N MET A 1 68.49 5.28 -6.42
CA MET A 1 67.56 4.44 -7.20
C MET A 1 68.32 3.92 -8.39
N THR A 2 68.49 2.60 -8.47
CA THR A 2 69.24 1.95 -9.54
C THR A 2 68.31 1.49 -10.66
N GLU A 3 68.83 1.37 -11.88
CA GLU A 3 68.06 0.89 -13.05
C GLU A 3 67.41 -0.48 -12.79
N ALA A 4 68.09 -1.34 -12.02
CA ALA A 4 67.56 -2.63 -11.58
C ALA A 4 66.33 -2.52 -10.67
N GLU A 5 66.25 -1.50 -9.80
CA GLU A 5 65.07 -1.26 -8.95
C GLU A 5 63.86 -0.79 -9.78
N LEU A 6 64.08 0.03 -10.81
CA LEU A 6 63.02 0.49 -11.71
C LEU A 6 62.41 -0.65 -12.53
N ILE A 7 63.23 -1.57 -13.04
CA ILE A 7 62.77 -2.74 -13.79
C ILE A 7 61.95 -3.69 -12.89
N ASN A 8 62.35 -3.82 -11.62
CA ASN A 8 61.62 -4.65 -10.65
C ASN A 8 60.27 -4.04 -10.25
N LEU A 9 60.19 -2.70 -10.19
CA LEU A 9 58.93 -1.96 -9.98
C LEU A 9 58.01 -1.97 -11.21
N LEU A 10 58.58 -2.07 -12.42
CA LEU A 10 57.84 -2.21 -13.67
C LEU A 10 57.47 -3.67 -14.02
N ALA A 11 57.80 -4.64 -13.14
CA ALA A 11 57.39 -6.02 -13.35
C ALA A 11 55.86 -6.05 -13.52
N PRO A 12 55.34 -6.53 -14.66
CA PRO A 12 53.92 -6.45 -14.95
C PRO A 12 53.16 -7.22 -13.87
N ILE A 13 52.21 -6.55 -13.23
CA ILE A 13 51.29 -7.17 -12.27
C ILE A 13 50.53 -8.25 -13.04
N ARG A 14 51.04 -9.49 -12.98
CA ARG A 14 50.40 -10.64 -13.60
C ARG A 14 49.19 -11.00 -12.76
N ILE A 15 48.03 -10.44 -13.11
CA ILE A 15 46.76 -10.88 -12.53
C ILE A 15 46.60 -12.35 -12.92
N PRO A 16 46.48 -13.27 -11.93
CA PRO A 16 46.33 -14.69 -12.23
C PRO A 16 45.10 -14.92 -13.12
N ALA A 17 45.24 -15.68 -14.21
CA ALA A 17 44.18 -15.90 -15.22
C ALA A 17 42.85 -16.38 -14.61
N ARG A 18 42.91 -17.09 -13.48
CA ARG A 18 41.75 -17.51 -12.67
C ARG A 18 40.79 -16.38 -12.25
N TYR A 19 41.23 -15.12 -12.25
CA TYR A 19 40.37 -13.96 -11.94
C TYR A 19 39.65 -13.41 -13.19
N ALA A 20 40.07 -13.80 -14.39
CA ALA A 20 39.43 -13.45 -15.66
C ALA A 20 38.54 -14.58 -16.21
N ASP A 21 38.59 -15.77 -15.61
CA ASP A 21 37.75 -16.91 -15.98
C ASP A 21 36.31 -16.68 -15.52
N PHE A 22 35.51 -16.06 -16.38
CA PHE A 22 34.05 -15.99 -16.21
C PHE A 22 33.46 -17.37 -16.45
N ARG A 23 33.01 -18.03 -15.38
CA ARG A 23 32.40 -19.37 -15.46
C ARG A 23 30.89 -19.25 -15.59
N LEU A 24 30.25 -20.32 -16.07
CA LEU A 24 28.78 -20.42 -16.12
C LEU A 24 28.14 -20.19 -14.75
N GLN A 25 28.83 -20.58 -13.67
CA GLN A 25 28.39 -20.36 -12.29
C GLN A 25 28.29 -18.87 -11.96
N ASP A 26 29.24 -18.05 -12.40
CA ASP A 26 29.24 -16.61 -12.17
C ASP A 26 28.10 -15.92 -12.92
N ALA A 27 27.79 -16.40 -14.13
CA ALA A 27 26.64 -15.92 -14.90
C ALA A 27 25.31 -16.26 -14.21
N LEU A 28 25.18 -17.49 -13.69
CA LEU A 28 23.99 -17.92 -12.94
C LEU A 28 23.83 -17.14 -11.63
N LEU A 29 24.94 -16.88 -10.92
CA LEU A 29 24.94 -16.06 -9.71
C LEU A 29 24.50 -14.62 -10.02
N ALA A 30 25.08 -13.99 -11.04
CA ALA A 30 24.70 -12.65 -11.47
C ALA A 30 23.22 -12.58 -11.88
N LEU A 31 22.72 -13.60 -12.59
CA LEU A 31 21.31 -13.68 -12.97
C LEU A 31 20.39 -13.83 -11.76
N SER A 32 20.74 -14.70 -10.81
CA SER A 32 19.95 -14.88 -9.58
C SER A 32 19.91 -13.60 -8.74
N LEU A 33 21.06 -12.91 -8.60
CA LEU A 33 21.15 -11.62 -7.92
C LEU A 33 20.34 -10.55 -8.63
N GLY A 34 20.39 -10.50 -9.96
CA GLY A 34 19.62 -9.59 -10.78
C GLY A 34 18.11 -9.81 -10.63
N LEU A 35 17.65 -11.06 -10.59
CA LEU A 35 16.24 -11.39 -10.35
C LEU A 35 15.79 -10.98 -8.95
N ILE A 36 16.60 -11.26 -7.92
CA ILE A 36 16.29 -10.86 -6.54
C ILE A 36 16.21 -9.34 -6.44
N ALA A 37 17.21 -8.61 -6.97
CA ALA A 37 17.22 -7.16 -6.98
C ALA A 37 16.03 -6.58 -7.75
N GLY A 38 15.72 -7.15 -8.91
CA GLY A 38 14.55 -6.76 -9.71
C GLY A 38 13.23 -6.96 -8.97
N LEU A 39 13.08 -8.07 -8.25
CA LEU A 39 11.88 -8.34 -7.45
C LEU A 39 11.72 -7.35 -6.29
N ILE A 40 12.83 -7.04 -5.60
CA ILE A 40 12.87 -6.04 -4.54
C ILE A 40 12.45 -4.67 -5.09
N ILE A 41 13.07 -4.23 -6.19
CA ILE A 41 12.76 -2.93 -6.81
C ILE A 41 11.31 -2.89 -7.29
N ALA A 42 10.81 -3.94 -7.94
CA ALA A 42 9.43 -4.02 -8.38
C ALA A 42 8.44 -3.91 -7.21
N ARG A 43 8.76 -4.55 -6.07
CA ARG A 43 7.91 -4.49 -4.88
C ARG A 43 7.96 -3.11 -4.22
N LEU A 44 9.14 -2.52 -4.08
CA LEU A 44 9.28 -1.14 -3.58
C LEU A 44 8.52 -0.17 -4.49
N ASN A 45 8.67 -0.32 -5.81
CA ASN A 45 7.98 0.52 -6.77
C ASN A 45 6.48 0.34 -6.64
N SER A 46 5.97 -0.88 -6.47
CA SER A 46 4.55 -1.14 -6.22
C SER A 46 4.05 -0.41 -4.97
N VAL A 47 4.83 -0.36 -3.88
CA VAL A 47 4.44 0.37 -2.66
C VAL A 47 4.49 1.89 -2.86
N LEU A 48 5.50 2.38 -3.59
CA LEU A 48 5.69 3.81 -3.86
C LEU A 48 4.70 4.36 -4.90
N THR A 49 4.34 3.54 -5.89
CA THR A 49 3.40 3.88 -6.98
C THR A 49 1.99 3.38 -6.75
N GLN A 50 1.74 2.64 -5.66
CA GLN A 50 0.38 2.38 -5.21
C GLN A 50 -0.31 3.72 -5.02
N ARG A 51 -1.23 4.02 -5.94
CA ARG A 51 -2.08 5.20 -5.87
C ARG A 51 -2.80 5.13 -4.53
N ARG A 52 -2.40 5.98 -3.58
CA ARG A 52 -3.13 6.15 -2.33
C ARG A 52 -4.55 6.55 -2.72
N LEU A 53 -5.50 5.64 -2.53
CA LEU A 53 -6.91 5.91 -2.71
C LEU A 53 -7.24 7.12 -1.84
N ARG A 54 -7.87 8.12 -2.44
CA ARG A 54 -8.30 9.28 -1.66
C ARG A 54 -9.31 8.78 -0.62
N PRO A 55 -9.34 9.31 0.61
CA PRO A 55 -10.30 8.90 1.63
C PRO A 55 -11.76 8.86 1.13
N ILE A 56 -12.11 9.76 0.21
CA ILE A 56 -13.41 9.79 -0.48
C ILE A 56 -13.66 8.57 -1.39
N GLU A 57 -12.65 8.10 -2.13
CA GLU A 57 -12.74 6.94 -3.04
C GLU A 57 -12.92 5.65 -2.23
N GLU A 58 -12.20 5.53 -1.10
CA GLU A 58 -12.31 4.41 -0.18
C GLU A 58 -13.69 4.33 0.48
N VAL A 59 -14.20 5.45 0.98
CA VAL A 59 -15.55 5.54 1.56
C VAL A 59 -16.63 5.20 0.54
N GLN A 60 -16.52 5.69 -0.70
CA GLN A 60 -17.48 5.36 -1.75
C GLN A 60 -17.47 3.86 -2.09
N ALA A 61 -16.30 3.24 -2.13
CA ALA A 61 -16.19 1.80 -2.35
C ALA A 61 -16.82 0.99 -1.21
N GLN A 62 -16.62 1.42 0.05
CA GLN A 62 -17.19 0.77 1.22
C GLN A 62 -18.72 0.92 1.26
N ILE A 63 -19.25 2.13 1.01
CA ILE A 63 -20.71 2.33 0.92
C ILE A 63 -21.31 1.48 -0.22
N ALA A 64 -20.66 1.43 -1.38
CA ALA A 64 -21.11 0.62 -2.51
C ALA A 64 -21.04 -0.90 -2.25
N HIS A 65 -20.16 -1.33 -1.34
CA HIS A 65 -20.12 -2.72 -0.87
C HIS A 65 -21.29 -3.01 0.08
N LEU A 66 -21.54 -2.13 1.05
CA LEU A 66 -22.64 -2.27 2.01
C LEU A 66 -24.02 -2.22 1.34
N SER A 67 -24.17 -1.49 0.23
CA SER A 67 -25.44 -1.44 -0.51
C SER A 67 -25.89 -2.77 -1.10
N ARG A 68 -24.99 -3.76 -1.19
CA ARG A 68 -25.27 -5.12 -1.69
C ARG A 68 -25.62 -6.12 -0.58
N GLN A 69 -25.50 -5.72 0.68
CA GLN A 69 -25.72 -6.58 1.84
C GLN A 69 -27.19 -6.56 2.30
N ALA A 70 -27.52 -7.46 3.22
CA ALA A 70 -28.83 -7.45 3.86
C ALA A 70 -29.05 -6.10 4.60
N PRO A 71 -30.30 -5.64 4.77
CA PRO A 71 -30.59 -4.34 5.39
C PRO A 71 -29.93 -4.16 6.77
N ASP A 72 -29.95 -5.19 7.60
CA ASP A 72 -29.39 -5.16 8.95
C ASP A 72 -27.85 -5.09 8.92
N GLU A 73 -27.21 -5.88 8.06
CA GLU A 73 -25.76 -5.84 7.84
C GLU A 73 -25.30 -4.48 7.30
N ARG A 74 -26.09 -3.92 6.37
CA ARG A 74 -25.86 -2.59 5.82
C ARG A 74 -25.92 -1.52 6.91
N LEU A 75 -26.92 -1.57 7.80
CA LEU A 75 -27.06 -0.61 8.89
C LEU A 75 -25.89 -0.68 9.87
N VAL A 76 -25.47 -1.87 10.28
CA VAL A 76 -24.31 -2.07 11.15
C VAL A 76 -23.04 -1.53 10.49
N GLY A 77 -22.81 -1.88 9.21
CA GLY A 77 -21.66 -1.39 8.47
C GLY A 77 -21.66 0.14 8.31
N LEU A 78 -22.83 0.74 8.05
CA LEU A 78 -22.97 2.20 7.95
C LEU A 78 -22.72 2.89 9.30
N ALA A 79 -23.14 2.29 10.42
CA ALA A 79 -22.84 2.81 11.76
C ALA A 79 -21.34 2.76 12.08
N GLU A 80 -20.64 1.68 11.70
CA GLU A 80 -19.18 1.59 11.86
C GLU A 80 -18.45 2.66 11.00
N LEU A 81 -18.90 2.89 9.77
CA LEU A 81 -18.35 3.95 8.94
C LEU A 81 -18.63 5.34 9.52
N LEU A 82 -19.82 5.54 10.06
CA LEU A 82 -20.20 6.83 10.63
C LEU A 82 -19.41 7.14 11.91
N THR A 83 -19.20 6.17 12.80
CA THR A 83 -18.32 6.34 13.97
C THR A 83 -16.86 6.64 13.57
N ARG A 84 -16.38 6.05 12.47
CA ARG A 84 -14.99 6.27 12.00
C ARG A 84 -14.76 7.63 11.34
N TYR A 85 -15.73 8.10 10.54
CA TYR A 85 -15.56 9.31 9.73
C TYR A 85 -16.29 10.53 10.29
N ALA A 86 -17.42 10.36 10.98
CA ALA A 86 -18.28 11.43 11.48
C ALA A 86 -18.86 11.13 12.89
N PRO A 87 -18.01 10.93 13.91
CA PRO A 87 -18.47 10.54 15.25
C PRO A 87 -19.46 11.53 15.87
N GLU A 88 -19.31 12.83 15.58
CA GLU A 88 -20.21 13.90 16.07
C GLU A 88 -21.63 13.81 15.49
N GLN A 89 -21.81 13.09 14.38
CA GLN A 89 -23.10 12.98 13.68
C GLN A 89 -23.88 11.72 14.11
N VAL A 90 -23.29 10.81 14.89
CA VAL A 90 -23.94 9.58 15.37
C VAL A 90 -25.23 9.90 16.12
N SER A 91 -25.14 10.81 17.09
CA SER A 91 -26.27 11.22 17.93
C SER A 91 -27.30 12.06 17.17
N GLN A 92 -26.91 12.77 16.11
CA GLN A 92 -27.82 13.62 15.34
C GLN A 92 -28.72 12.80 14.41
N LEU A 93 -28.21 11.67 13.92
CA LEU A 93 -28.90 10.79 12.98
C LEU A 93 -29.66 9.66 13.67
N ASN A 94 -29.67 9.60 15.01
CA ASN A 94 -30.34 8.58 15.83
C ASN A 94 -30.01 7.14 15.39
N VAL A 95 -28.80 6.90 14.88
CA VAL A 95 -28.41 5.59 14.34
C VAL A 95 -28.41 4.53 15.44
N ASP A 96 -28.05 4.91 16.67
CA ASP A 96 -28.07 4.04 17.84
C ASP A 96 -29.48 3.48 18.12
N ALA A 97 -30.53 4.30 17.95
CA ALA A 97 -31.89 3.85 18.21
C ALA A 97 -32.34 2.75 17.23
N ALA A 98 -31.97 2.86 15.95
CA ALA A 98 -32.30 1.84 14.95
C ALA A 98 -31.41 0.59 15.01
N LEU A 99 -30.22 0.67 15.63
CA LEU A 99 -29.40 -0.50 15.93
C LEU A 99 -30.03 -1.39 16.99
N TYR A 100 -30.76 -0.80 17.94
CA TYR A 100 -31.37 -1.53 19.05
C TYR A 100 -32.88 -1.78 18.89
N ASP A 101 -33.54 -1.10 17.94
CA ASP A 101 -34.95 -1.30 17.62
C ASP A 101 -35.13 -1.71 16.13
N PRO A 102 -35.34 -3.00 15.83
CA PRO A 102 -35.53 -3.47 14.46
C PRO A 102 -36.84 -2.99 13.82
N ALA A 103 -37.78 -2.42 14.60
CA ALA A 103 -38.98 -1.80 14.06
C ALA A 103 -38.73 -0.38 13.51
N GLN A 104 -37.60 0.26 13.88
CA GLN A 104 -37.21 1.56 13.36
C GLN A 104 -36.47 1.43 12.03
N GLN A 105 -37.18 1.74 10.95
CA GLN A 105 -36.56 1.87 9.63
C GLN A 105 -35.93 3.26 9.48
N ILE A 106 -34.60 3.32 9.44
CA ILE A 106 -33.87 4.53 9.08
C ILE A 106 -33.51 4.50 7.59
N ALA A 107 -33.75 5.61 6.91
CA ALA A 107 -33.29 5.80 5.54
C ALA A 107 -31.75 5.88 5.52
N PRO A 108 -31.04 5.12 4.68
CA PRO A 108 -29.57 5.11 4.64
C PRO A 108 -28.96 6.36 3.98
N GLU A 109 -29.71 7.07 3.13
CA GLU A 109 -29.24 8.26 2.40
C GLU A 109 -28.63 9.39 3.28
N PRO A 110 -29.27 9.84 4.38
CA PRO A 110 -28.69 10.88 5.23
C PRO A 110 -27.40 10.42 5.94
N ILE A 111 -27.30 9.14 6.29
CA ILE A 111 -26.11 8.53 6.89
C ILE A 111 -24.96 8.50 5.87
N GLU A 112 -25.23 8.08 4.64
CA GLU A 112 -24.23 8.08 3.57
C GLU A 112 -23.74 9.49 3.23
N ALA A 113 -24.64 10.48 3.19
CA ALA A 113 -24.29 11.87 2.92
C ALA A 113 -23.38 12.45 4.02
N ALA A 114 -23.71 12.16 5.29
CA ALA A 114 -22.90 12.49 6.45
C ALA A 114 -21.47 11.94 6.33
N ILE A 115 -21.33 10.64 6.08
CA ILE A 115 -20.04 9.95 5.92
C ILE A 115 -19.24 10.57 4.75
N ARG A 116 -19.87 10.80 3.59
CA ARG A 116 -19.21 11.42 2.42
C ARG A 116 -18.72 12.83 2.71
N SER A 117 -19.51 13.63 3.45
CA SER A 117 -19.15 15.00 3.80
C SER A 117 -17.94 15.06 4.72
N ALA A 118 -17.88 14.18 5.72
CA ALA A 118 -16.77 14.13 6.67
C ALA A 118 -15.49 13.59 6.01
N ALA A 119 -15.62 12.58 5.13
CA ALA A 119 -14.50 12.08 4.33
C ALA A 119 -13.89 13.14 3.40
N LYS A 120 -14.71 14.06 2.89
CA LYS A 120 -14.25 15.20 2.08
C LYS A 120 -13.51 16.25 2.92
N GLY A 121 -14.00 16.54 4.13
CA GLY A 121 -13.40 17.53 5.04
C GLY A 121 -12.03 17.14 5.58
N ARG A 122 -11.75 15.83 5.71
CA ARG A 122 -10.47 15.31 6.23
C ARG A 122 -9.28 15.42 5.26
N ILE A 123 -9.53 15.85 4.02
CA ILE A 123 -8.51 16.08 2.99
C ILE A 123 -8.04 17.56 3.00
N ALA A 124 -8.71 18.42 3.77
CA ALA A 124 -8.35 19.83 3.94
C ALA A 124 -7.34 20.04 5.08
#